data_AF-A0A966XYZ2-F1
#
_entry.id   AF-A0A966XYZ2-F1
#
_cell.length_a   1.000
_cell.length_b   1.000
_cell.length_c   1.000
_cell.angle_alpha   90.00
_cell.angle_beta   90.00
_cell.angle_gamma   90.00
#
_symmetry.space_group_name_H-M   'P 1'
#
loop_
_entity.id
_entity.type
_entity.pdbx_description
1 polymer ?
#
loop_
_entity_poly.entity_id
_entity_poly.type
_entity_poly.pdbx_seq_one_letter_code
_entity_poly.pdbx_strand_id
1 'polypeptide(L)'
;MTSSRWLGLGLVLAILGGCQSPMTLQGTGVSAFQPASPSASVGAPLVERRETLTATGYAVVSVQSHRNPAQQRLLAIRAAKLDAYRSLTEQVYGLNLDATTTVADMMVQNDSFRTRV
;
A
#
# COMPACT_ATOMS: atom_id res chain seq x y z
N MET A 1 42.11 -24.94 -48.05
CA MET A 1 41.42 -25.98 -47.25
C MET A 1 41.18 -25.46 -45.82
N THR A 2 40.31 -24.45 -45.63
CA THR A 2 40.08 -23.83 -44.31
C THR A 2 38.62 -23.43 -44.02
N SER A 3 37.66 -23.61 -44.95
CA SER A 3 36.27 -23.15 -44.80
C SER A 3 35.31 -24.14 -44.14
N SER A 4 35.64 -25.43 -44.02
CA SER A 4 34.73 -26.45 -43.45
C SER A 4 34.74 -26.53 -41.91
N ARG A 5 35.73 -25.91 -41.25
CA ARG A 5 35.85 -25.94 -39.77
C ARG A 5 34.93 -24.95 -39.06
N TRP A 6 34.41 -23.94 -39.77
CA TRP A 6 33.53 -22.92 -39.21
C TRP A 6 32.04 -23.30 -39.27
N LEU A 7 31.64 -24.13 -40.23
CA LEU A 7 30.27 -24.63 -40.34
C LEU A 7 29.89 -25.59 -39.20
N GLY A 8 30.85 -26.41 -38.72
CA GLY A 8 30.61 -27.32 -37.59
C GLY A 8 30.43 -26.60 -36.24
N LEU A 9 31.13 -25.47 -36.05
CA LEU A 9 31.08 -24.70 -34.79
C LEU A 9 29.80 -23.85 -34.67
N GLY A 10 29.26 -23.37 -35.79
CA GLY A 10 27.98 -22.65 -35.83
C GLY A 10 26.76 -23.53 -35.52
N LEU A 11 26.77 -24.79 -35.98
CA LEU A 11 25.67 -25.73 -35.75
C LEU A 11 25.56 -26.15 -34.26
N VAL A 12 26.70 -26.28 -33.56
CA VAL A 12 26.72 -26.66 -32.13
C VAL A 12 26.25 -25.51 -31.23
N LEU A 13 26.52 -24.25 -31.59
CA LEU A 13 26.07 -23.09 -30.81
C LEU A 13 24.56 -22.81 -30.93
N ALA A 14 23.94 -23.23 -32.04
CA ALA A 14 22.50 -23.07 -32.28
C ALA A 14 21.63 -24.00 -31.40
N ILE A 15 22.17 -25.13 -30.93
CA ILE A 15 21.39 -26.13 -30.16
C ILE A 15 21.31 -25.77 -28.66
N LEU A 16 22.25 -24.97 -28.12
CA LEU A 16 22.21 -24.52 -26.72
C LEU A 16 21.60 -23.11 -26.53
N GLY A 17 21.39 -22.34 -27.59
CA GLY A 17 20.92 -20.93 -27.55
C GLY A 17 19.42 -20.73 -27.73
N GLY A 18 18.58 -21.75 -27.53
CA GLY A 18 17.14 -21.67 -27.74
C GLY A 18 16.37 -21.03 -26.59
N CYS A 19 16.35 -19.70 -26.51
CA CYS A 19 15.20 -18.84 -26.12
C CYS A 19 15.68 -17.38 -26.01
N GLN A 20 15.58 -16.62 -27.09
CA GLN A 20 15.63 -15.16 -27.05
C GLN A 20 14.31 -14.62 -27.62
N SER A 21 13.40 -14.23 -26.74
CA SER A 21 12.16 -13.52 -27.10
C SER A 21 12.52 -12.09 -27.52
N PRO A 22 12.07 -11.60 -28.69
CA PRO A 22 12.26 -10.20 -29.05
C PRO A 22 11.31 -9.33 -28.23
N MET A 23 11.86 -8.54 -27.31
CA MET A 23 11.14 -7.45 -26.64
C MET A 23 11.05 -6.27 -27.61
N THR A 24 9.98 -6.22 -28.41
CA THR A 24 9.63 -5.04 -29.20
C THR A 24 8.87 -4.05 -28.32
N LEU A 25 9.49 -2.89 -28.11
CA LEU A 25 8.85 -1.67 -27.62
C LEU A 25 7.91 -1.11 -28.69
N GLN A 26 6.60 -1.07 -28.43
CA GLN A 26 5.68 -0.15 -29.12
C GLN A 26 4.59 0.30 -28.15
N GLY A 27 4.54 1.61 -27.91
CA GLY A 27 3.63 2.25 -26.96
C GLY A 27 2.18 2.35 -27.43
N THR A 28 1.31 2.47 -26.42
CA THR A 28 0.03 3.19 -26.36
C THR A 28 -0.91 3.09 -27.56
N GLY A 29 -1.87 2.17 -27.46
CA GLY A 29 -3.14 2.21 -28.18
C GLY A 29 -4.22 1.57 -27.30
N VAL A 30 -5.21 2.38 -26.91
CA VAL A 30 -6.35 2.00 -26.07
C VAL A 30 -7.17 0.88 -26.70
N SER A 31 -7.03 -0.35 -26.20
CA SER A 31 -7.97 -1.42 -26.53
C SER A 31 -9.22 -1.28 -25.69
N ALA A 32 -10.35 -1.19 -26.39
CA ALA A 32 -11.67 -1.00 -25.84
C ALA A 32 -12.03 -1.98 -24.73
N PHE A 33 -12.64 -1.42 -23.70
CA PHE A 33 -13.35 -2.09 -22.63
C PHE A 33 -14.38 -3.08 -23.18
N GLN A 34 -14.13 -4.38 -23.02
CA GLN A 34 -15.12 -5.43 -23.22
C GLN A 34 -15.65 -5.86 -21.85
N PRO A 35 -16.89 -5.52 -21.46
CA PRO A 35 -17.48 -6.06 -20.25
C PRO A 35 -17.96 -7.48 -20.56
N ALA A 36 -17.12 -8.47 -20.30
CA ALA A 36 -17.62 -9.80 -20.04
C ALA A 36 -18.36 -9.73 -18.70
N SER A 37 -19.69 -9.75 -18.76
CA SER A 37 -20.56 -9.95 -17.61
C SER A 37 -20.62 -11.45 -17.29
N PRO A 38 -20.05 -11.92 -16.18
CA PRO A 38 -20.54 -13.13 -15.56
C PRO A 38 -21.70 -12.74 -14.64
N SER A 39 -22.91 -13.08 -15.06
CA SER A 39 -24.04 -13.26 -14.16
C SER A 39 -23.63 -14.28 -13.09
N ALA A 40 -23.29 -13.81 -11.90
CA ALA A 40 -22.95 -14.66 -10.76
C ALA A 40 -23.84 -14.29 -9.57
N SER A 41 -25.09 -14.76 -9.63
CA SER A 41 -25.96 -14.87 -8.47
C SER A 41 -26.00 -16.33 -7.99
N VAL A 42 -25.00 -16.74 -7.22
CA VAL A 42 -25.11 -17.85 -6.26
C VAL A 42 -24.25 -17.45 -5.06
N GLY A 43 -24.89 -17.43 -3.88
CA GLY A 43 -24.36 -16.86 -2.65
C GLY A 43 -22.90 -17.22 -2.38
N ALA A 44 -22.06 -16.18 -2.28
CA ALA A 44 -20.78 -16.33 -1.63
C ALA A 44 -21.02 -16.73 -0.16
N PRO A 45 -20.24 -17.65 0.42
CA PRO A 45 -20.22 -17.82 1.86
C PRO A 45 -19.96 -16.46 2.49
N LEU A 46 -20.53 -16.21 3.67
CA LEU A 46 -20.20 -15.07 4.51
C LEU A 46 -18.75 -15.26 4.99
N VAL A 47 -17.80 -15.10 4.08
CA VAL A 47 -16.39 -14.90 4.40
C VAL A 47 -16.40 -13.59 5.16
N GLU A 48 -16.05 -13.65 6.44
CA GLU A 48 -15.73 -12.48 7.23
C GLU A 48 -14.73 -11.66 6.41
N ARG A 49 -15.24 -10.60 5.78
CA ARG A 49 -14.43 -9.70 4.98
C ARG A 49 -13.54 -9.03 6.01
N ARG A 50 -12.29 -9.48 6.12
CA ARG A 50 -11.29 -8.80 6.94
C ARG A 50 -11.07 -7.43 6.34
N GLU A 51 -11.85 -6.46 6.81
CA GLU A 51 -11.68 -5.04 6.53
C GLU A 51 -10.26 -4.68 6.99
N THR A 52 -9.35 -4.53 6.02
CA THR A 52 -7.97 -4.16 6.32
C THR A 52 -7.91 -2.65 6.43
N LEU A 53 -7.87 -2.14 7.67
CA LEU A 53 -7.77 -0.72 7.92
C LEU A 53 -6.34 -0.24 7.65
N THR A 54 -6.22 0.83 6.86
CA THR A 54 -4.93 1.45 6.54
C THR A 54 -4.96 2.92 6.91
N ALA A 55 -3.87 3.42 7.47
CA ALA A 55 -3.70 4.85 7.70
C ALA A 55 -2.29 5.30 7.40
N THR A 56 -2.20 6.56 7.00
CA THR A 56 -0.96 7.27 6.70
C THR A 56 -0.84 8.44 7.66
N GLY A 57 0.33 8.60 8.28
CA GLY A 57 0.61 9.76 9.14
C GLY A 57 1.79 10.55 8.61
N TYR A 58 1.79 11.85 8.90
CA TYR A 58 2.79 12.79 8.41
C TYR A 58 3.51 13.46 9.57
N ALA A 59 4.82 13.68 9.41
CA ALA A 59 5.60 14.44 10.36
C ALA A 59 6.70 15.22 9.66
N VAL A 60 6.88 16.46 10.09
CA VAL A 60 7.94 17.32 9.59
C VAL A 60 9.25 16.96 10.30
N VAL A 61 10.35 16.84 9.54
CA VAL A 61 11.66 16.49 10.11
C VAL A 61 12.23 17.67 10.91
N SER A 62 12.16 18.89 10.38
CA SER A 62 12.79 20.07 10.98
C SER A 62 12.26 20.45 12.36
N VAL A 63 11.01 20.10 12.68
CA VAL A 63 10.39 20.41 14.00
C VAL A 63 10.80 19.42 15.09
N GLN A 64 11.40 18.28 14.73
CA GLN A 64 11.87 17.31 15.71
C GLN A 64 13.11 17.86 16.41
N SER A 65 13.11 17.84 17.75
CA SER A 65 14.20 18.36 18.55
C SER A 65 15.41 17.41 18.53
N HIS A 66 16.32 17.62 17.58
CA HIS A 66 17.60 16.92 17.53
C HIS A 66 18.68 17.67 16.76
N ARG A 67 19.93 17.58 17.22
CA ARG A 67 21.09 18.21 16.56
C ARG A 67 21.64 17.38 15.39
N ASN A 68 21.46 16.06 15.43
CA ASN A 68 21.90 15.15 14.36
C ASN A 68 20.76 14.94 13.34
N PRO A 69 20.96 15.23 12.04
CA PRO A 69 19.92 15.08 11.03
C PRO A 69 19.45 13.63 10.84
N ALA A 70 20.30 12.64 11.05
CA ALA A 70 19.92 11.23 10.95
C ALA A 70 18.93 10.84 12.06
N GLN A 71 19.22 11.25 13.30
CA GLN A 71 18.36 10.99 14.45
C GLN A 71 17.07 11.81 14.38
N GLN A 72 17.14 13.04 13.87
CA GLN A 72 15.98 13.88 13.61
C GLN A 72 14.99 13.21 12.64
N ARG A 73 15.48 12.56 11.58
CA ARG A 73 14.65 11.78 10.65
C ARG A 73 14.00 10.57 11.34
N LEU A 74 14.72 9.85 12.18
CA LEU A 74 14.15 8.71 12.92
C LEU A 74 13.04 9.16 13.89
N LEU A 75 13.23 10.31 14.55
CA LEU A 75 12.18 10.91 15.39
C LEU A 75 10.96 11.32 14.56
N ALA A 76 11.17 11.89 13.36
CA ALA A 76 10.07 12.24 12.47
C ALA A 76 9.27 11.01 12.03
N ILE A 77 9.96 9.91 11.67
CA ILE A 77 9.30 8.64 11.33
C ILE A 77 8.49 8.12 12.52
N ARG A 78 9.01 8.23 13.75
CA ARG A 78 8.27 7.84 14.96
C ARG A 78 7.02 8.68 15.17
N ALA A 79 7.13 10.00 15.00
CA ALA A 79 6.00 10.92 15.09
C ALA A 79 4.94 10.60 14.01
N ALA A 80 5.35 10.37 12.77
CA ALA A 80 4.45 9.99 11.67
C ALA A 80 3.70 8.68 11.94
N LYS A 81 4.35 7.71 12.61
CA LYS A 81 3.68 6.46 13.02
C LYS A 81 2.62 6.69 14.10
N LEU A 82 2.88 7.57 15.07
CA LEU A 82 1.90 7.91 16.10
C LEU A 82 0.69 8.63 15.51
N ASP A 83 0.91 9.50 14.54
CA ASP A 83 -0.15 10.17 13.77
C ASP A 83 -1.01 9.16 12.99
N ALA A 84 -0.37 8.19 12.32
CA ALA A 84 -1.08 7.11 11.65
C ALA A 84 -1.92 6.26 12.61
N TYR A 85 -1.42 5.97 13.82
CA TYR A 85 -2.18 5.23 14.83
C TYR A 85 -3.40 6.01 15.31
N ARG A 86 -3.31 7.32 15.47
CA ARG A 86 -4.48 8.15 15.79
C ARG A 86 -5.54 8.04 14.69
N SER A 87 -5.15 8.20 13.42
CA SER A 87 -6.09 8.03 12.30
C SER A 87 -6.68 6.63 12.22
N LEU A 88 -5.90 5.57 12.51
CA LEU A 88 -6.45 4.22 12.63
C LEU A 88 -7.45 4.11 13.77
N THR A 89 -7.18 4.71 14.94
CA THR A 89 -8.15 4.67 16.05
C THR A 89 -9.44 5.40 15.70
N GLU A 90 -9.35 6.52 14.98
CA GLU A 90 -10.52 7.23 14.45
C GLU A 90 -11.34 6.34 13.51
N GLN A 91 -10.69 5.60 12.61
CA GLN A 91 -11.33 4.63 11.73
C GLN A 91 -11.93 3.42 12.47
N VAL A 92 -11.23 2.87 13.47
CA VAL A 92 -11.67 1.69 14.25
C VAL A 92 -12.88 2.03 15.12
N TYR A 93 -12.85 3.19 15.78
CA TYR A 93 -13.93 3.63 16.65
C TYR A 93 -15.04 4.42 15.91
N GLY A 94 -14.85 4.72 14.62
CA GLY A 94 -15.82 5.43 13.80
C GLY A 94 -16.02 6.91 14.18
N LEU A 95 -15.03 7.52 14.85
CA LEU A 95 -15.06 8.93 15.26
C LEU A 95 -14.16 9.76 14.34
N ASN A 96 -14.66 10.91 13.87
CA ASN A 96 -13.89 11.84 13.03
C ASN A 96 -13.55 13.10 13.83
N LEU A 97 -12.26 13.44 13.95
CA LEU A 97 -11.80 14.59 14.72
C LEU A 97 -11.45 15.77 13.81
N ASP A 98 -12.47 16.54 13.39
CA ASP A 98 -12.29 17.80 12.67
C ASP A 98 -11.85 18.92 13.62
N ALA A 99 -10.55 19.24 13.60
CA ALA A 99 -9.90 20.17 14.53
C ALA A 99 -10.16 21.68 14.25
N THR A 100 -11.39 22.05 13.88
CA THR A 100 -11.75 23.47 13.66
C THR A 100 -12.22 24.15 14.96
N THR A 101 -12.61 23.37 15.97
CA THR A 101 -12.96 23.84 17.32
C THR A 101 -12.14 23.10 18.36
N THR A 102 -11.55 23.83 19.30
CA THR A 102 -10.60 23.34 20.32
C THR A 102 -11.12 22.11 21.07
N VAL A 103 -10.38 20.99 21.03
CA VAL A 103 -10.65 19.73 21.77
C VAL A 103 -10.32 19.92 23.27
N ALA A 104 -10.92 20.91 23.92
CA ALA A 104 -10.60 21.25 25.30
C ALA A 104 -11.31 20.36 26.33
N ASP A 105 -12.39 19.66 25.98
CA ASP A 105 -13.31 19.09 26.99
C ASP A 105 -13.89 17.70 26.65
N MET A 106 -13.11 16.79 26.05
CA MET A 106 -13.51 15.38 25.88
C MET A 106 -13.11 14.48 27.07
N MET A 107 -13.34 14.95 28.30
CA MET A 107 -13.24 14.11 29.49
C MET A 107 -14.64 13.97 30.10
N VAL A 108 -15.11 12.74 30.30
CA VAL A 108 -16.38 12.47 31.01
C VAL A 108 -16.23 12.99 32.44
N GLN A 109 -16.72 14.20 32.71
CA GLN A 109 -16.57 14.84 34.02
C GLN A 109 -17.52 14.24 35.08
N ASN A 110 -18.61 13.58 34.68
CA ASN A 110 -19.54 12.99 35.63
C ASN A 110 -20.33 11.83 35.01
N ASP A 111 -20.11 10.62 35.51
CA ASP A 111 -20.85 9.41 35.15
C ASP A 111 -21.69 8.95 36.37
N SER A 112 -22.98 9.29 36.38
CA SER A 112 -23.90 8.91 37.45
C SER A 112 -24.98 8.00 36.86
N PHE A 113 -24.81 6.68 37.00
CA PHE A 113 -25.83 5.69 36.67
C PHE A 113 -26.79 5.52 37.86
N ARG A 114 -28.04 5.95 37.69
CA ARG A 114 -29.12 5.59 38.62
C ARG A 114 -30.03 4.55 37.96
N THR A 115 -29.73 3.29 38.19
CA THR A 115 -30.65 2.18 37.95
C THR A 115 -31.67 2.12 39.08
N ARG A 116 -32.95 2.13 38.74
CA ARG A 116 -34.04 1.75 39.65
C ARG A 116 -34.57 0.41 39.16
N VAL A 117 -34.66 -0.52 40.12
CA VAL A 117 -35.37 -1.79 40.00
C VAL A 117 -36.88 -1.56 39.96
#